data_AF-A0A5A8CT74-F1
#
_entry.id   AF-A0A5A8CT74-F1
#
_cell.length_a   1.000
_cell.length_b   1.000
_cell.length_c   1.000
_cell.angle_alpha   90.00
_cell.angle_beta   90.00
_cell.angle_gamma   90.00
#
_symmetry.space_group_name_H-M   'P 1'
#
loop_
_entity.id
_entity.type
_entity.pdbx_description
1 polymer ?
#
loop_
_entity_poly.entity_id
_entity_poly.type
_entity_poly.pdbx_seq_one_letter_code
_entity_poly.pdbx_strand_id
1 'polypeptide(L)'
;MASEEPCNVLARFLKDRLDVGKPIQLRVSKYFPRVPTFEYNEDGTVDKGSLMGPARIEAKEQLVREKMVAVEETRMLKEALGLCFRREGVNSAEHCKPLVEAYAAKLSTPHYGMLNPPACR
;
A
#
# COMPACT_ATOMS: atom_id res chain seq x y z
N MET A 1 1.08 28.00 -2.00
CA MET A 1 2.40 27.41 -1.70
C MET A 1 2.22 25.91 -1.79
N ALA A 2 2.80 25.32 -2.83
CA ALA A 2 2.62 23.92 -3.20
C ALA A 2 3.20 22.98 -2.13
N SER A 3 2.37 22.08 -1.62
CA SER A 3 2.81 20.83 -0.99
C SER A 3 2.23 19.67 -1.80
N GLU A 4 2.59 19.64 -3.08
CA GLU A 4 2.47 18.45 -3.90
C GLU A 4 3.46 17.40 -3.37
N GLU A 5 2.91 16.23 -3.05
CA GLU A 5 3.54 14.90 -3.04
C GLU A 5 4.39 14.43 -1.84
N PRO A 6 3.75 13.78 -0.84
CA PRO A 6 4.34 12.60 -0.20
C PRO A 6 4.08 11.30 -1.01
N CYS A 7 3.27 11.34 -2.07
CA CYS A 7 2.84 10.15 -2.82
C CYS A 7 3.83 9.66 -3.89
N ASN A 8 4.77 10.50 -4.37
CA ASN A 8 5.61 10.17 -5.52
C ASN A 8 7.01 9.61 -5.21
N VAL A 9 7.42 9.57 -3.93
CA VAL A 9 8.72 8.99 -3.56
C VAL A 9 8.71 7.46 -3.75
N LEU A 10 7.58 6.81 -3.46
CA LEU A 10 7.35 5.38 -3.72
C LEU A 10 7.38 5.05 -5.23
N ALA A 11 6.85 5.94 -6.07
CA ALA A 11 6.80 5.73 -7.52
C ALA A 11 8.18 5.75 -8.19
N ARG A 12 9.13 6.54 -7.66
CA ARG A 12 10.53 6.55 -8.14
C ARG A 12 11.31 5.32 -7.63
N PHE A 13 11.15 4.98 -6.36
CA PHE A 13 11.89 3.89 -5.74
C PHE A 13 11.50 2.49 -6.28
N LEU A 14 10.24 2.31 -6.69
CA LEU A 14 9.77 1.08 -7.34
C LEU A 14 10.30 0.90 -8.76
N LYS A 15 10.74 1.97 -9.43
CA LYS A 15 11.17 1.95 -10.84
C LYS A 15 12.60 1.46 -11.01
N ASP A 16 13.45 1.65 -10.00
CA ASP A 16 14.90 1.48 -10.13
C ASP A 16 15.42 0.12 -9.61
N ARG A 17 14.57 -0.73 -8.97
CA ARG A 17 15.01 -1.99 -8.34
C ARG A 17 14.25 -3.26 -8.76
N LEU A 18 13.20 -3.14 -9.59
CA LEU A 18 12.53 -4.29 -10.19
C LEU A 18 13.12 -4.52 -11.58
N ASP A 19 13.67 -5.70 -11.85
CA ASP A 19 14.20 -6.11 -13.16
C ASP A 19 13.20 -5.88 -14.30
N VAL A 20 13.25 -4.71 -14.94
CA VAL A 20 12.50 -4.38 -16.16
C VAL A 20 13.14 -5.14 -17.32
N GLY A 21 12.82 -6.42 -17.48
CA GLY A 21 13.37 -7.21 -18.59
C GLY A 21 12.60 -8.48 -18.94
N LYS A 22 11.85 -9.06 -18.00
CA LYS A 22 10.88 -10.10 -18.32
C LYS A 22 9.53 -9.68 -17.77
N PRO A 23 8.49 -9.51 -18.61
CA PRO A 23 7.16 -9.39 -18.08
C PRO A 23 6.90 -10.69 -17.32
N ILE A 24 6.82 -10.60 -15.99
CA ILE A 24 6.16 -11.62 -15.20
C ILE A 24 4.75 -11.62 -15.78
N GLN A 25 4.42 -12.60 -16.60
CA GLN A 25 3.05 -12.83 -17.02
C GLN A 25 2.30 -13.30 -15.78
N LEU A 26 1.95 -12.35 -14.90
CA LEU A 26 0.99 -12.54 -13.84
C LEU A 26 -0.29 -12.94 -14.53
N ARG A 27 -0.58 -14.25 -14.58
CA ARG A 27 -1.93 -14.74 -14.87
C ARG A 27 -2.79 -14.33 -13.69
N VAL A 28 -3.30 -13.11 -13.72
CA VAL A 28 -4.25 -12.62 -12.73
C VAL A 28 -5.52 -13.45 -12.92
N SER A 29 -5.78 -14.37 -12.00
CA SER A 29 -6.91 -15.30 -12.09
C SER A 29 -8.26 -14.59 -11.99
N LYS A 30 -8.29 -13.41 -11.36
CA LYS A 30 -9.52 -12.63 -11.14
C LYS A 30 -9.23 -11.13 -11.14
N TYR A 31 -9.91 -10.41 -12.01
CA TYR A 31 -9.93 -8.95 -12.03
C TYR A 31 -11.13 -8.43 -11.22
N PHE A 32 -10.89 -7.42 -10.38
CA PHE A 32 -11.94 -6.73 -9.63
C PHE A 32 -12.04 -5.29 -10.15
N PRO A 33 -13.19 -4.85 -10.68
CA PRO A 33 -13.36 -3.47 -11.10
C PRO A 33 -13.35 -2.53 -9.88
N ARG A 34 -12.96 -1.28 -10.09
CA ARG A 34 -13.13 -0.23 -9.08
C ARG A 34 -14.59 0.20 -9.02
N VAL A 35 -15.17 0.15 -7.83
CA VAL A 35 -16.50 0.65 -7.50
C VAL A 35 -16.40 1.93 -6.66
N PRO A 36 -17.49 2.69 -6.50
CA PRO A 36 -17.50 3.86 -5.62
C PRO A 36 -17.12 3.48 -4.19
N THR A 37 -16.26 4.29 -3.57
CA THR A 37 -15.86 4.10 -2.16
C THR A 37 -16.83 4.82 -1.22
N PHE A 38 -16.84 4.44 0.05
CA PHE A 38 -17.54 5.19 1.08
C PHE A 38 -16.92 6.57 1.28
N GLU A 39 -17.75 7.53 1.65
CA GLU A 39 -17.28 8.81 2.16
C GLU A 39 -16.78 8.67 3.61
N TYR A 40 -15.93 9.61 4.00
CA TYR A 40 -15.36 9.68 5.34
C TYR A 40 -15.95 10.87 6.08
N ASN A 41 -16.31 10.65 7.35
CA ASN A 41 -16.67 11.74 8.25
C ASN A 41 -15.43 12.57 8.61
N GLU A 42 -15.65 13.74 9.20
CA GLU A 42 -14.58 14.60 9.74
C GLU A 42 -13.66 13.86 10.74
N ASP A 43 -14.21 12.87 11.45
CA ASP A 43 -13.46 12.02 12.39
C ASP A 43 -12.60 10.94 11.71
N GLY A 44 -12.61 10.84 10.38
CA GLY A 44 -11.93 9.76 9.65
C GLY A 44 -12.64 8.40 9.78
N THR A 45 -13.86 8.37 10.31
CA THR A 45 -14.67 7.15 10.31
C THR A 45 -15.38 6.99 8.97
N VAL A 46 -15.54 5.74 8.52
CA VAL A 46 -16.25 5.42 7.28
C VAL A 46 -17.75 5.67 7.48
N ASP A 47 -18.34 6.55 6.68
CA ASP A 47 -19.79 6.71 6.64
C ASP A 47 -20.43 5.57 5.83
N LYS A 48 -21.00 4.61 6.55
CA LYS A 48 -21.71 3.47 5.96
C LYS A 48 -23.07 3.85 5.38
N GLY A 49 -23.57 5.05 5.68
CA GLY A 49 -24.81 5.62 5.16
C GLY A 49 -24.66 6.30 3.80
N SER A 50 -23.44 6.69 3.42
CA SER A 50 -23.14 7.37 2.15
C SER A 50 -23.56 6.56 0.91
N LEU A 51 -23.46 5.22 0.97
CA LEU A 51 -23.86 4.32 -0.10
C LEU A 51 -25.04 3.43 0.30
N MET A 52 -25.98 3.23 -0.64
CA MET A 52 -27.19 2.44 -0.42
C MET A 52 -27.30 1.24 -1.38
N GLY A 53 -28.07 0.24 -0.97
CA GLY A 53 -28.39 -0.94 -1.79
C GLY A 53 -27.15 -1.78 -2.18
N PRO A 54 -27.06 -2.28 -3.43
CA PRO A 54 -25.98 -3.17 -3.88
C PRO A 54 -24.61 -2.48 -3.89
N ALA A 55 -24.56 -1.18 -4.20
CA ALA A 55 -23.31 -0.41 -4.21
C ALA A 55 -22.62 -0.41 -2.84
N ARG A 56 -23.40 -0.43 -1.75
CA ARG A 56 -22.87 -0.52 -0.38
C ARG A 56 -22.13 -1.83 -0.11
N ILE A 57 -22.61 -2.93 -0.69
CA ILE A 57 -22.01 -4.26 -0.52
C ILE A 57 -20.71 -4.32 -1.29
N GLU A 58 -20.73 -3.89 -2.55
CA GLU A 58 -19.55 -3.86 -3.42
C GLU A 58 -18.44 -2.97 -2.86
N ALA A 59 -18.79 -1.77 -2.36
CA ALA A 59 -17.84 -0.85 -1.73
C ALA A 59 -17.18 -1.46 -0.47
N LYS A 60 -17.97 -2.21 0.33
CA LYS A 60 -17.44 -2.94 1.49
C LYS A 60 -16.46 -4.02 1.08
N GLU A 61 -16.79 -4.78 0.04
CA GLU A 61 -15.86 -5.79 -0.47
C GLU A 61 -14.58 -5.16 -1.01
N GLN A 62 -14.67 -4.04 -1.74
CA GLN A 62 -13.49 -3.33 -2.22
C GLN A 62 -12.62 -2.86 -1.07
N LEU A 63 -13.19 -2.22 -0.06
CA LEU A 63 -12.44 -1.73 1.11
C LEU A 63 -11.71 -2.87 1.83
N VAL A 64 -12.38 -4.02 2.02
CA VAL A 64 -11.74 -5.19 2.64
C VAL A 64 -10.60 -5.73 1.77
N ARG A 65 -10.80 -5.83 0.45
CA ARG A 65 -9.76 -6.28 -0.49
C ARG A 65 -8.54 -5.36 -0.45
N GLU A 66 -8.74 -4.05 -0.52
CA GLU A 66 -7.65 -3.07 -0.49
C GLU A 66 -6.89 -3.11 0.83
N LYS A 67 -7.60 -3.29 1.96
CA LYS A 67 -6.95 -3.51 3.26
C LYS A 67 -6.08 -4.77 3.26
N MET A 68 -6.58 -5.88 2.72
CA MET A 68 -5.79 -7.12 2.61
C MET A 68 -4.54 -6.90 1.76
N VAL A 69 -4.68 -6.25 0.60
CA VAL A 69 -3.55 -5.93 -0.29
C VAL A 69 -2.51 -5.08 0.43
N ALA A 70 -2.91 -4.00 1.11
CA ALA A 70 -1.98 -3.14 1.84
C ALA A 70 -1.24 -3.88 2.97
N VAL A 71 -1.93 -4.76 3.71
CA VAL A 71 -1.27 -5.59 4.73
C VAL A 71 -0.27 -6.56 4.10
N GLU A 72 -0.63 -7.23 3.01
CA GLU A 72 0.29 -8.16 2.34
C GLU A 72 1.50 -7.44 1.72
N GLU A 73 1.33 -6.23 1.17
CA GLU A 73 2.45 -5.41 0.69
C GLU A 73 3.45 -5.11 1.81
N THR A 74 2.95 -4.71 2.99
CA THR A 74 3.83 -4.43 4.14
C THR A 74 4.50 -5.69 4.67
N ARG A 75 3.80 -6.82 4.65
CA ARG A 75 4.35 -8.12 5.00
C ARG A 75 5.48 -8.52 4.05
N MET A 76 5.31 -8.37 2.74
CA MET A 76 6.36 -8.66 1.75
C MET A 76 7.62 -7.82 2.01
N LEU A 77 7.46 -6.53 2.31
CA LEU A 77 8.59 -5.66 2.67
C LEU A 77 9.30 -6.13 3.94
N LYS A 78 8.55 -6.53 4.97
CA LYS A 78 9.10 -7.07 6.22
C LYS A 78 9.89 -8.36 5.98
N GLU A 79 9.36 -9.27 5.17
CA GLU A 79 10.02 -10.52 4.81
C GLU A 79 11.30 -10.28 4.01
N ALA A 80 11.27 -9.38 3.02
CA ALA A 80 12.43 -8.95 2.24
C ALA A 80 13.51 -8.31 3.12
N LEU A 81 13.11 -7.46 4.07
CA LEU A 81 14.01 -6.85 5.04
C LEU A 81 14.68 -7.91 5.93
N GLY A 82 13.91 -8.87 6.45
CA GLY A 82 14.44 -9.97 7.26
C GLY A 82 15.39 -10.89 6.47
N LEU A 83 15.20 -11.03 5.15
CA LEU A 83 16.14 -11.72 4.28
C LEU A 83 17.42 -10.91 4.05
N CYS A 84 17.30 -9.59 3.86
CA CYS A 84 18.44 -8.70 3.71
C CYS A 84 19.37 -8.75 4.93
N PHE A 85 18.80 -8.59 6.14
CA PHE A 85 19.55 -8.71 7.39
C PHE A 85 20.27 -10.06 7.55
N ARG A 86 19.61 -11.16 7.16
CA ARG A 86 20.20 -12.51 7.21
C ARG A 86 21.31 -12.70 6.19
N ARG A 87 21.21 -12.11 5.01
CA ARG A 87 22.17 -12.27 3.91
C ARG A 87 23.45 -11.47 4.13
N GLU A 88 23.32 -10.23 4.62
CA GLU A 88 24.44 -9.29 4.71
C GLU A 88 25.14 -9.31 6.08
N GLY A 89 24.42 -9.71 7.13
CA GLY A 89 24.95 -9.76 8.49
C GLY A 89 25.40 -8.37 8.97
N VAL A 90 26.71 -8.19 9.13
CA VAL A 90 27.31 -6.97 9.70
C VAL A 90 27.16 -5.76 8.77
N ASN A 91 27.12 -5.95 7.44
CA ASN A 91 27.03 -4.86 6.47
C ASN A 91 25.59 -4.38 6.22
N SER A 92 24.63 -4.89 6.98
CA SER A 92 23.20 -4.59 6.79
C SER A 92 22.82 -3.12 7.00
N ALA A 93 23.63 -2.37 7.77
CA ALA A 93 23.38 -0.96 8.04
C ALA A 93 23.40 -0.09 6.77
N GLU A 94 24.26 -0.41 5.79
CA GLU A 94 24.41 0.39 4.57
C GLU A 94 23.50 -0.11 3.45
N HIS A 95 23.46 -1.43 3.25
CA HIS A 95 22.79 -2.01 2.09
C HIS A 95 21.28 -2.30 2.32
N CYS A 96 20.83 -2.59 3.56
CA CYS A 96 19.41 -2.78 3.87
C CYS A 96 18.66 -1.48 4.19
N LYS A 97 19.35 -0.36 4.42
CA LYS A 97 18.77 0.98 4.66
C LYS A 97 17.62 1.35 3.71
N PRO A 98 17.74 1.20 2.37
CA PRO A 98 16.64 1.44 1.44
C PRO A 98 15.35 0.64 1.77
N LEU A 99 15.49 -0.63 2.18
CA LEU A 99 14.34 -1.46 2.53
C LEU A 99 13.72 -1.04 3.87
N VAL A 100 14.55 -0.61 4.82
CA VAL A 100 14.10 -0.06 6.10
C VAL A 100 13.29 1.21 5.88
N GLU A 101 13.79 2.13 5.05
CA GLU A 101 13.11 3.39 4.74
C GLU A 101 11.76 3.13 4.04
N ALA A 102 11.72 2.22 3.07
CA ALA A 102 10.48 1.84 2.39
C ALA A 102 9.45 1.22 3.35
N TYR A 103 9.91 0.32 4.23
CA TYR A 103 9.05 -0.30 5.24
C TYR A 103 8.55 0.71 6.27
N ALA A 104 9.43 1.59 6.76
CA ALA A 104 9.09 2.66 7.71
C ALA A 104 8.10 3.66 7.11
N ALA A 105 8.30 4.06 5.86
CA ALA A 105 7.38 4.95 5.14
C ALA A 105 5.98 4.33 5.01
N LYS A 106 5.89 3.03 4.68
CA LYS A 106 4.61 2.32 4.64
C LYS A 106 3.94 2.22 6.01
N LEU A 107 4.70 2.03 7.09
CA LEU A 107 4.15 2.02 8.45
C LEU A 107 3.71 3.41 8.91
N SER A 108 4.40 4.48 8.50
CA SER A 108 4.01 5.85 8.84
C SER A 108 2.77 6.30 8.08
N THR A 109 2.52 5.75 6.89
CA THR A 109 1.29 6.06 6.16
C THR A 109 0.05 5.50 6.86
N PRO A 110 -1.05 6.26 6.92
CA PRO A 110 -2.29 5.77 7.52
C PRO A 110 -2.78 4.53 6.79
N HIS A 111 -3.22 3.53 7.54
CA HIS A 111 -3.74 2.28 6.98
C HIS A 111 -2.79 1.59 5.97
N TYR A 112 -1.47 1.66 6.18
CA TYR A 112 -0.46 1.00 5.36
C TYR A 112 -0.44 1.44 3.87
N GLY A 113 -1.01 2.61 3.57
CA GLY A 113 -1.10 3.15 2.21
C GLY A 113 -2.24 2.52 1.39
N MET A 114 -3.33 2.11 2.04
CA MET A 114 -4.59 1.73 1.39
C MET A 114 -5.09 2.87 0.48
N LEU A 115 -5.79 2.55 -0.62
CA LEU A 115 -6.44 3.54 -1.47
C LEU A 115 -7.51 4.30 -0.67
N ASN A 116 -7.55 5.63 -0.82
CA ASN A 116 -8.44 6.54 -0.08
C ASN A 116 -8.46 6.28 1.45
N PRO A 117 -7.32 6.40 2.16
CA PRO A 117 -7.35 6.26 3.61
C PRO A 117 -8.19 7.42 4.20
N PRO A 118 -8.90 7.21 5.33
CA PRO A 118 -9.45 8.33 6.07
C PRO A 118 -8.36 9.35 6.37
N ALA A 119 -8.72 10.63 6.34
CA ALA A 119 -7.81 11.70 6.72
C ALA A 119 -7.22 11.40 8.11
N CYS A 120 -5.90 11.50 8.21
CA CYS A 120 -5.26 11.44 9.51
C CYS A 120 -5.65 12.67 10.32
N ARG A 121 -5.99 12.46 11.59
CA ARG A 121 -6.03 13.55 12.58
C ARG A 121 -4.62 13.87 13.04
#